data_AF-A0AB34GG29-F1
#
_entry.id   AF-A0AB34GG29-F1
#
_cell.length_a   1.000
_cell.length_b   1.000
_cell.length_c   1.000
_cell.angle_alpha   90.00
_cell.angle_beta   90.00
_cell.angle_gamma   90.00
#
_symmetry.space_group_name_H-M   'P 1'
#
loop_
_entity.id
_entity.type
_entity.pdbx_description
1 polymer ?
#
loop_
_entity_poly.entity_id
_entity_poly.type
_entity_poly.pdbx_seq_one_letter_code
_entity_poly.pdbx_strand_id
1 'polypeptide(L)'
;MKDLNIKSSGSGCVKVQNIECDNCRIETEQGTSILQSVKSQKLHIQTKGGKVICLGTVYGNTDIHASDKSTVTVDKLQGSSVNVSTEDGLLKAKCLYTESSFLSSAAGDITLGSVHGKVTEA
;
A
#
# COMPACT_ATOMS: atom_id res chain seq x y z
N MET A 1 20.36 -6.80 9.00
CA MET A 1 19.03 -6.60 8.42
C MET A 1 18.49 -5.29 8.94
N LYS A 2 17.93 -4.45 8.08
CA LYS A 2 17.35 -3.15 8.45
C LYS A 2 15.84 -3.26 8.36
N ASP A 3 15.18 -3.39 9.50
CA ASP A 3 13.73 -3.48 9.57
C ASP A 3 13.15 -2.19 10.13
N LEU A 4 12.04 -1.75 9.54
CA LEU A 4 11.21 -0.67 10.06
C LEU A 4 9.86 -1.24 10.47
N ASN A 5 9.48 -1.05 11.73
CA ASN A 5 8.19 -1.48 12.26
C ASN A 5 7.53 -0.30 12.99
N ILE A 6 6.37 0.14 12.51
CA ILE A 6 5.61 1.25 13.06
C ILE A 6 4.20 0.78 13.38
N LYS A 7 3.73 1.13 14.58
CA LYS A 7 2.33 0.97 14.97
C LYS A 7 1.79 2.31 15.46
N SER A 8 0.62 2.71 14.98
CA SER A 8 -0.08 3.91 15.44
C SER A 8 -1.54 3.60 15.72
N SER A 9 -1.98 3.90 16.94
CA SER A 9 -3.38 3.82 17.34
C SER A 9 -4.12 5.14 17.09
N GLY A 10 -5.44 5.09 17.15
CA GLY A 10 -6.32 6.23 16.94
C GLY A 10 -6.18 6.85 15.54
N SER A 11 -6.14 8.17 15.49
CA SER A 11 -6.06 8.97 14.25
C SER A 11 -4.65 9.45 13.92
N GLY A 12 -3.61 8.81 14.48
CA GLY A 12 -2.21 9.21 14.27
C GLY A 12 -1.78 9.18 12.80
N CYS A 13 -0.86 10.07 12.43
CA CYS A 13 -0.31 10.13 11.08
C CYS A 13 1.11 9.55 11.07
N VAL A 14 1.32 8.52 10.27
CA VAL A 14 2.63 7.91 10.02
C VAL A 14 3.14 8.40 8.68
N LYS A 15 4.33 9.00 8.66
CA LYS A 15 5.01 9.38 7.42
C LYS A 15 6.38 8.72 7.34
N VAL A 16 6.59 7.92 6.31
CA VAL A 16 7.87 7.27 6.00
C VAL A 16 8.33 7.76 4.63
N GLN A 17 9.52 8.34 4.56
CA GLN A 17 9.99 9.00 3.33
C GLN A 17 11.48 8.78 3.08
N ASN A 18 11.85 8.51 1.82
CA ASN A 18 13.24 8.43 1.34
C ASN A 18 14.12 7.44 2.11
N ILE A 19 13.62 6.23 2.34
CA ILE A 19 14.35 5.18 3.07
C ILE A 19 14.61 3.95 2.19
N GLU A 20 15.65 3.21 2.55
CA GLU A 20 15.93 1.86 2.06
C GLU A 20 16.06 0.90 3.25
N CYS A 21 15.31 -0.20 3.21
CA CYS A 21 15.25 -1.21 4.28
C CYS A 21 15.01 -2.62 3.69
N ASP A 22 15.10 -3.66 4.51
CA ASP A 22 14.78 -5.03 4.08
C ASP A 22 13.28 -5.29 4.24
N ASN A 23 12.74 -4.95 5.40
CA ASN A 23 11.32 -5.08 5.72
C ASN A 23 10.76 -3.77 6.26
N CYS A 24 9.62 -3.34 5.72
CA CYS A 24 8.86 -2.19 6.22
C CYS A 24 7.46 -2.66 6.60
N ARG A 25 7.11 -2.56 7.88
CA ARG A 25 5.81 -2.90 8.44
C ARG A 25 5.17 -1.65 9.06
N ILE A 26 3.96 -1.31 8.62
CA ILE A 26 3.18 -0.21 9.16
C ILE A 26 1.79 -0.72 9.53
N GLU A 27 1.39 -0.55 10.78
CA GLU A 27 0.04 -0.86 11.27
C GLU A 27 -0.63 0.41 11.81
N THR A 28 -1.78 0.77 11.25
CA THR A 28 -2.57 1.93 11.70
C THR A 28 -4.02 1.55 12.01
N GLU A 29 -4.67 2.30 12.90
CA GLU A 29 -6.13 2.22 13.08
C GLU A 29 -6.84 3.15 12.08
N GLN A 30 -7.36 4.29 12.53
CA GLN A 30 -8.14 5.25 11.72
C GLN A 30 -7.25 6.35 11.08
N GLY A 31 -5.94 6.23 11.27
CA GLY A 31 -4.94 7.22 10.90
C GLY A 31 -4.62 7.32 9.41
N THR A 32 -3.61 8.12 9.09
CA THR A 32 -3.07 8.20 7.72
C THR A 32 -1.65 7.64 7.69
N SER A 33 -1.41 6.70 6.79
CA SER A 33 -0.09 6.16 6.48
C SER A 33 0.38 6.70 5.14
N ILE A 34 1.46 7.50 5.15
CA ILE A 34 2.07 8.07 3.95
C ILE A 34 3.44 7.42 3.74
N LEU A 35 3.60 6.75 2.60
CA LEU A 35 4.88 6.21 2.15
C LEU A 35 5.34 7.01 0.93
N GLN A 36 6.50 7.63 0.99
CA GLN A 36 7.03 8.43 -0.12
C GLN A 36 8.43 7.97 -0.50
N SER A 37 8.61 7.50 -1.74
CA SER A 37 9.92 7.08 -2.26
C SER A 37 10.64 6.07 -1.34
N VAL A 38 9.93 5.00 -0.97
CA VAL A 38 10.42 3.93 -0.09
C VAL A 38 10.90 2.76 -0.94
N LYS A 39 12.08 2.23 -0.61
CA LYS A 39 12.63 1.01 -1.20
C LYS A 39 12.76 -0.07 -0.13
N SER A 40 12.15 -1.22 -0.38
CA SER A 40 12.20 -2.37 0.53
C SER A 40 12.21 -3.68 -0.26
N GLN A 41 12.68 -4.77 0.35
CA GLN A 41 12.39 -6.09 -0.21
C GLN A 41 10.93 -6.46 0.04
N LYS A 42 10.43 -6.19 1.26
CA LYS A 42 9.05 -6.43 1.67
C LYS A 42 8.41 -5.19 2.28
N LEU A 43 7.20 -4.88 1.85
CA LEU A 43 6.34 -3.82 2.39
C LEU A 43 5.04 -4.47 2.85
N HIS A 44 4.70 -4.27 4.12
CA HIS A 44 3.43 -4.71 4.67
C HIS A 44 2.74 -3.54 5.37
N ILE A 45 1.59 -3.14 4.87
CA ILE A 45 0.81 -2.04 5.43
C ILE A 45 -0.57 -2.57 5.79
N GLN A 46 -0.97 -2.40 7.04
CA GLN A 46 -2.29 -2.78 7.51
C GLN A 46 -2.97 -1.56 8.14
N THR A 47 -4.22 -1.30 7.75
CA THR A 47 -5.02 -0.22 8.35
C THR A 47 -6.43 -0.69 8.68
N LYS A 48 -6.99 -0.20 9.81
CA LYS A 48 -8.35 -0.51 10.29
C LYS A 48 -9.21 0.76 10.30
N GLY A 49 -9.53 1.23 9.10
CA GLY A 49 -10.00 2.59 8.82
C GLY A 49 -8.89 3.49 8.30
N GLY A 50 -9.24 4.73 7.93
CA GLY A 50 -8.25 5.74 7.55
C GLY A 50 -7.72 5.63 6.11
N LYS A 51 -6.45 6.00 5.90
CA LYS A 51 -5.88 6.19 4.55
C LYS A 51 -4.48 5.61 4.43
N VAL A 52 -4.21 4.95 3.32
CA VAL A 52 -2.87 4.61 2.85
C VAL A 52 -2.56 5.40 1.59
N ILE A 53 -1.45 6.14 1.59
CA ILE A 53 -1.04 7.02 0.51
C ILE A 53 0.41 6.69 0.12
N CYS A 54 0.60 6.10 -1.05
CA CYS A 54 1.91 5.83 -1.63
C CYS A 54 2.24 6.92 -2.67
N LEU A 55 3.18 7.81 -2.33
CA LEU A 55 3.61 8.94 -3.15
C LEU A 55 4.94 8.65 -3.85
N GLY A 56 5.04 9.09 -5.11
CA GLY A 56 6.21 8.80 -5.93
C GLY A 56 6.34 7.30 -6.21
N THR A 57 7.56 6.77 -6.15
CA THR A 57 7.83 5.35 -6.43
C THR A 57 8.05 4.58 -5.14
N VAL A 58 7.17 3.64 -4.83
CA VAL A 58 7.39 2.66 -3.77
C VAL A 58 7.86 1.36 -4.42
N TYR A 59 9.04 0.90 -4.03
CA TYR A 59 9.70 -0.28 -4.59
C TYR A 59 9.75 -1.43 -3.57
N GLY A 60 9.30 -2.61 -3.97
CA GLY A 60 9.36 -3.84 -3.18
C GLY A 60 8.16 -4.75 -3.36
N ASN A 61 8.26 -5.99 -2.86
CA ASN A 61 7.10 -6.87 -2.77
C ASN A 61 6.14 -6.29 -1.74
N THR A 62 4.94 -5.92 -2.18
CA THR A 62 4.03 -5.08 -1.40
C THR A 62 2.76 -5.83 -1.05
N ASP A 63 2.34 -5.71 0.20
CA ASP A 63 1.09 -6.21 0.74
C ASP A 63 0.41 -5.06 1.50
N ILE A 64 -0.74 -4.61 1.01
CA ILE A 64 -1.56 -3.57 1.65
C ILE A 64 -2.92 -4.18 1.98
N HIS A 65 -3.25 -4.25 3.26
CA HIS A 65 -4.54 -4.72 3.75
C HIS A 65 -5.28 -3.59 4.46
N ALA A 66 -6.38 -3.13 3.88
CA ALA A 66 -7.15 -2.01 4.39
C ALA A 66 -8.59 -2.46 4.71
N SER A 67 -8.92 -2.63 5.99
CA SER A 67 -10.27 -3.03 6.42
C SER A 67 -11.17 -1.81 6.68
N ASP A 68 -12.45 -2.04 6.94
CA ASP A 68 -13.45 -0.99 7.15
C ASP A 68 -13.52 -0.01 5.95
N LYS A 69 -13.96 1.23 6.21
CA LYS A 69 -14.06 2.32 5.21
C LYS A 69 -12.71 3.01 4.96
N SER A 70 -11.69 2.23 4.67
CA SER A 70 -10.35 2.73 4.38
C SER A 70 -10.21 3.18 2.93
N THR A 71 -9.21 4.02 2.63
CA THR A 71 -8.85 4.31 1.24
C THR A 71 -7.38 4.03 0.97
N VAL A 72 -7.07 3.48 -0.19
CA VAL A 72 -5.70 3.22 -0.65
C VAL A 72 -5.47 4.01 -1.93
N THR A 73 -4.47 4.87 -1.93
CA THR A 73 -4.09 5.67 -3.10
C THR A 73 -2.61 5.49 -3.40
N VAL A 74 -2.31 5.16 -4.65
CA VAL A 74 -0.96 4.80 -5.09
C VAL A 74 -0.60 5.59 -6.34
N ASP A 75 0.53 6.30 -6.28
CA ASP A 75 1.16 6.87 -7.47
C ASP A 75 1.85 5.79 -8.30
N LYS A 76 2.86 5.12 -7.74
CA LYS A 76 3.58 4.06 -8.43
C LYS A 76 4.06 2.99 -7.47
N LEU A 77 3.71 1.73 -7.76
CA LEU A 77 4.32 0.54 -7.15
C LEU A 77 5.17 -0.19 -8.18
N GLN A 78 6.36 -0.61 -7.75
CA GLN A 78 7.26 -1.44 -8.55
C GLN A 78 7.80 -2.60 -7.72
N GLY A 79 7.76 -3.82 -8.24
CA GLY A 79 8.22 -5.02 -7.51
C GLY A 79 7.74 -6.29 -8.17
N SER A 80 8.22 -7.46 -7.74
CA SER A 80 7.80 -8.72 -8.36
C SER A 80 6.33 -9.05 -8.04
N SER A 81 5.90 -8.84 -6.80
CA SER A 81 4.53 -9.11 -6.36
C SER A 81 3.92 -7.94 -5.59
N VAL A 82 2.70 -7.55 -5.96
CA VAL A 82 1.91 -6.52 -5.26
C VAL A 82 0.52 -7.06 -4.97
N ASN A 83 0.12 -7.05 -3.70
CA ASN A 83 -1.22 -7.38 -3.26
C ASN A 83 -1.82 -6.18 -2.53
N VAL A 84 -3.01 -5.75 -2.93
CA VAL A 84 -3.73 -4.63 -2.29
C VAL A 84 -5.19 -5.03 -2.14
N SER A 85 -5.67 -5.12 -0.90
CA SER A 85 -7.06 -5.47 -0.60
C SER A 85 -7.73 -4.40 0.25
N THR A 86 -8.93 -4.00 -0.15
CA THR A 86 -9.85 -3.17 0.64
C THR A 86 -11.11 -3.95 1.02
N GLU A 87 -11.74 -3.62 2.15
CA GLU A 87 -13.11 -4.08 2.47
C GLU A 87 -14.12 -3.09 1.88
N ASP A 88 -14.49 -2.03 2.62
CA ASP A 88 -15.52 -1.05 2.22
C ASP A 88 -14.90 0.23 1.63
N GLY A 89 -13.80 0.07 0.88
CA GLY A 89 -12.83 1.11 0.62
C GLY A 89 -12.54 1.39 -0.85
N LEU A 90 -12.18 2.63 -1.16
CA LEU A 90 -11.68 3.00 -2.50
C LEU A 90 -10.22 2.55 -2.65
N LEU A 91 -9.93 1.86 -3.75
CA LEU A 91 -8.58 1.53 -4.17
C LEU A 91 -8.27 2.26 -5.48
N LYS A 92 -7.28 3.17 -5.46
CA LYS A 92 -6.78 3.83 -6.66
C LYS A 92 -5.28 3.63 -6.84
N ALA A 93 -4.87 3.07 -7.98
CA ALA A 93 -3.47 2.95 -8.36
C ALA A 93 -3.21 3.58 -9.73
N LYS A 94 -2.35 4.61 -9.79
CA LYS A 94 -2.02 5.29 -11.05
C LYS A 94 -1.07 4.47 -11.91
N CYS A 95 -0.06 3.84 -11.31
CA CYS A 95 0.91 3.03 -12.03
C CYS A 95 1.31 1.77 -11.25
N LEU A 96 1.24 0.61 -11.90
CA LEU A 96 1.78 -0.65 -11.40
C LEU A 96 2.82 -1.16 -12.40
N TYR A 97 4.07 -1.32 -11.97
CA TYR A 97 5.12 -1.95 -12.76
C TYR A 97 5.63 -3.18 -12.02
N THR A 98 4.90 -4.27 -12.18
CA THR A 98 5.10 -5.48 -11.42
C THR A 98 5.26 -6.69 -12.31
N GLU A 99 5.76 -7.81 -11.80
CA GLU A 99 5.63 -9.07 -12.55
C GLU A 99 4.19 -9.58 -12.42
N SER A 100 3.65 -9.53 -11.20
CA SER A 100 2.28 -9.91 -10.87
C SER A 100 1.68 -8.97 -9.82
N SER A 101 0.38 -8.71 -9.95
CA SER A 101 -0.39 -7.96 -8.95
C SER A 101 -1.80 -8.53 -8.75
N PHE A 102 -2.26 -8.53 -7.51
CA PHE A 102 -3.62 -8.83 -7.12
C PHE A 102 -4.23 -7.61 -6.42
N LEU A 103 -5.37 -7.16 -6.89
CA LEU A 103 -6.11 -6.06 -6.27
C LEU A 103 -7.53 -6.53 -5.98
N SER A 104 -8.04 -6.21 -4.80
CA SER A 104 -9.42 -6.57 -4.47
C SER A 104 -10.12 -5.54 -3.63
N SER A 105 -11.44 -5.45 -3.78
CA SER A 105 -12.30 -4.65 -2.91
C SER A 105 -13.62 -5.36 -2.67
N ALA A 106 -13.96 -5.64 -1.40
CA ALA A 106 -15.22 -6.32 -1.09
C ALA A 106 -16.45 -5.45 -1.43
N ALA A 107 -16.37 -4.15 -1.12
CA ALA A 107 -17.38 -3.15 -1.39
C ALA A 107 -16.72 -1.77 -1.62
N GLY A 108 -16.24 -1.53 -2.83
CA GLY A 108 -15.72 -0.23 -3.23
C GLY A 108 -15.07 -0.29 -4.60
N ASP A 109 -14.88 0.88 -5.21
CA ASP A 109 -14.33 0.95 -6.56
C ASP A 109 -12.82 0.66 -6.56
N ILE A 110 -12.40 -0.09 -7.58
CA ILE A 110 -10.99 -0.23 -7.95
C ILE A 110 -10.76 0.62 -9.21
N THR A 111 -9.82 1.55 -9.13
CA THR A 111 -9.42 2.40 -10.27
C THR A 111 -7.96 2.18 -10.59
N LEU A 112 -7.68 1.67 -11.78
CA LEU A 112 -6.33 1.48 -12.29
C LEU A 112 -5.99 2.47 -13.41
N GLY A 113 -4.75 2.97 -13.39
CA GLY A 113 -4.13 3.67 -14.51
C GLY A 113 -3.29 2.72 -15.35
N SER A 114 -2.00 3.01 -15.49
CA SER A 114 -1.08 2.19 -16.28
C SER A 114 -0.67 0.93 -15.51
N VAL A 115 -0.80 -0.22 -16.16
CA VAL A 115 -0.41 -1.52 -15.60
C VAL A 115 0.60 -2.18 -16.54
N HIS A 116 1.74 -2.57 -15.98
CA HIS A 116 2.73 -3.43 -16.61
C HIS A 116 2.92 -4.66 -15.72
N GLY A 117 2.80 -5.84 -16.32
CA GLY A 117 2.74 -7.12 -15.60
C GLY A 117 1.37 -7.79 -15.69
N LYS A 118 1.25 -8.94 -15.03
CA LYS A 118 -0.04 -9.63 -14.90
C LYS A 118 -0.84 -9.01 -13.76
N VAL A 119 -2.08 -8.62 -14.01
CA VAL A 119 -3.01 -8.14 -12.97
C VAL A 119 -4.21 -9.08 -12.82
N THR A 120 -4.67 -9.25 -11.59
CA THR A 120 -5.93 -9.89 -11.24
C THR A 120 -6.70 -8.95 -10.32
N GLU A 121 -7.97 -8.72 -10.62
CA GLU A 121 -8.87 -7.85 -9.87
C GLU A 121 -10.08 -8.67 -9.41
N ALA A 122 -10.50 -8.50 -8.14
CA ALA A 122 -11.59 -9.26 -7.52
C ALA A 122 -12.49 -8.40 -6.62
#